data_AF-A0A4Q4WDX3-F1
#
_entry.id   AF-A0A4Q4WDX3-F1
#
_cell.length_a   1.000
_cell.length_b   1.000
_cell.length_c   1.000
_cell.angle_alpha   90.00
_cell.angle_beta   90.00
_cell.angle_gamma   90.00
#
_symmetry.space_group_name_H-M   'P 1'
#
loop_
_entity.id
_entity.type
_entity.pdbx_description
1 polymer ?
#
loop_
_entity_poly.entity_id
_entity_poly.type
_entity_poly.pdbx_seq_one_letter_code
_entity_poly.pdbx_strand_id
1 'polypeptide(L)'
;MVVGWLGLKGDFSDEGLRVLKEIDEAMPRNWGEPGDKELHPEHYSPQHRWAEKVQHFWMPTEDGVEAFTLPHWIGANDFMHRPYFQRRWILEEIALARFPAFLIGDDIVSWKQVLRLNRFQEEFRSYPSDLFPPRLRAQIADVPLGTVHALLDEFARRHRLEKIEALNSTQSSASTQGTSIN
;
A
#
# COMPACT_ATOMS: atom_id res chain seq x y z
N MET A 1 -3.37 -2.67 18.16
CA MET A 1 -4.05 -2.89 16.88
C MET A 1 -5.16 -1.87 16.80
N VAL A 2 -5.23 -1.07 15.74
CA VAL A 2 -6.30 -0.08 15.53
C VAL A 2 -7.13 -0.57 14.35
N VAL A 3 -8.44 -0.63 14.53
CA VAL A 3 -9.37 -1.06 13.49
C VAL A 3 -10.29 0.10 13.13
N GLY A 4 -10.21 0.54 11.89
CA GLY A 4 -11.05 1.60 11.34
C GLY A 4 -12.34 1.06 10.75
N TRP A 5 -13.50 1.53 11.23
CA TRP A 5 -14.79 1.16 10.63
C TRP A 5 -15.09 1.98 9.37
N LEU A 6 -15.21 1.31 8.22
CA LEU A 6 -15.48 1.92 6.91
C LEU A 6 -16.96 1.93 6.51
N GLY A 7 -17.82 1.31 7.32
CA GLY A 7 -19.25 1.17 7.03
C GLY A 7 -19.59 -0.18 6.42
N LEU A 8 -20.84 -0.29 5.96
CA LEU A 8 -21.34 -1.49 5.29
C LEU A 8 -20.75 -1.65 3.89
N LYS A 9 -20.73 -2.89 3.42
CA LYS A 9 -20.47 -3.25 2.02
C LYS A 9 -21.50 -2.58 1.11
N GLY A 10 -21.01 -2.07 -0.02
CA GLY A 10 -21.83 -1.71 -1.17
C GLY A 10 -21.76 -2.80 -2.23
N ASP A 11 -22.45 -2.59 -3.36
CA ASP A 11 -22.71 -3.60 -4.38
C ASP A 11 -21.47 -4.32 -4.93
N PHE A 12 -20.34 -3.62 -5.03
CA PHE A 12 -19.09 -4.18 -5.57
C PHE A 12 -17.97 -4.31 -4.54
N SER A 13 -18.30 -4.23 -3.24
CA SER A 13 -17.27 -4.26 -2.20
C SER A 13 -16.47 -5.54 -2.22
N ASP A 14 -17.11 -6.71 -2.34
CA ASP A 14 -16.42 -8.00 -2.30
C ASP A 14 -15.44 -8.15 -3.49
N GLU A 15 -15.84 -7.75 -4.68
CA GLU A 15 -14.99 -7.75 -5.88
C GLU A 15 -13.82 -6.77 -5.73
N GLY A 16 -14.05 -5.60 -5.14
CA GLY A 16 -13.01 -4.63 -4.83
C GLY A 16 -12.00 -5.15 -3.82
N LEU A 17 -12.47 -5.73 -2.72
CA LEU A 17 -11.62 -6.31 -1.68
C LEU A 17 -10.77 -7.47 -2.21
N ARG A 18 -11.30 -8.24 -3.16
CA ARG A 18 -10.55 -9.28 -3.87
C ARG A 18 -9.34 -8.70 -4.60
N VAL A 19 -9.46 -7.54 -5.26
CA VAL A 19 -8.32 -6.86 -5.93
C VAL A 19 -7.22 -6.54 -4.93
N LEU A 20 -7.58 -5.92 -3.79
CA LEU A 20 -6.62 -5.56 -2.75
C LEU A 20 -5.87 -6.79 -2.23
N LYS A 21 -6.58 -7.90 -2.03
CA LYS A 21 -6.03 -9.16 -1.55
C LYS A 21 -5.09 -9.80 -2.57
N GLU A 22 -5.54 -9.99 -3.80
CA GLU A 22 -4.77 -10.71 -4.81
C GLU A 22 -3.51 -9.93 -5.23
N ILE A 23 -3.57 -8.60 -5.28
CA ILE A 23 -2.38 -7.77 -5.52
C ILE A 23 -1.39 -7.90 -4.36
N ASP A 24 -1.85 -7.89 -3.10
CA ASP A 24 -0.96 -8.09 -1.95
C ASP A 24 -0.29 -9.48 -1.96
N GLU A 25 -1.05 -10.52 -2.32
CA GLU A 25 -0.54 -11.89 -2.40
C GLU A 25 0.42 -12.10 -3.57
N ALA A 26 0.21 -11.42 -4.70
CA ALA A 26 1.05 -11.52 -5.88
C ALA A 26 2.38 -10.77 -5.75
N MET A 27 2.38 -9.61 -5.09
CA MET A 27 3.54 -8.72 -5.02
C MET A 27 4.67 -9.35 -4.16
N PRO A 28 5.95 -9.30 -4.60
CA PRO A 28 7.08 -9.87 -3.84
C PRO A 28 7.26 -9.19 -2.48
N ARG A 29 7.61 -9.96 -1.44
CA ARG A 29 7.63 -9.47 -0.04
C ARG A 29 8.43 -8.18 0.16
N ASN A 30 9.57 -8.05 -0.52
CA ASN A 30 10.49 -6.93 -0.36
C ASN A 30 10.35 -5.90 -1.51
N TRP A 31 9.29 -6.01 -2.30
CA TRP A 31 9.10 -5.16 -3.47
C TRP A 31 9.01 -3.67 -3.08
N GLY A 32 9.89 -2.88 -3.66
CA GLY A 32 10.05 -1.45 -3.40
C GLY A 32 11.00 -1.10 -2.25
N GLU A 33 11.61 -2.09 -1.59
CA GLU A 33 12.67 -1.84 -0.60
C GLU A 33 13.99 -1.45 -1.29
N PRO A 34 14.87 -0.67 -0.62
CA PRO A 34 16.19 -0.33 -1.17
C PRO A 34 17.02 -1.58 -1.48
N GLY A 35 17.55 -1.69 -2.70
CA GLY A 35 18.35 -2.84 -3.13
C GLY A 35 17.55 -3.99 -3.76
N ASP A 36 16.21 -4.03 -3.61
CA ASP A 36 15.39 -5.11 -4.16
C ASP A 36 15.37 -5.07 -5.70
N LYS A 37 15.39 -3.87 -6.29
CA LYS A 37 15.43 -3.68 -7.75
C LYS A 37 16.72 -4.19 -8.38
N GLU A 38 17.85 -4.02 -7.72
CA GLU A 38 19.15 -4.50 -8.17
C GLU A 38 19.23 -6.04 -8.12
N LEU A 39 18.59 -6.65 -7.11
CA LEU A 39 18.58 -8.10 -6.92
C LEU A 39 17.53 -8.82 -7.79
N HIS A 40 16.38 -8.17 -8.02
CA HIS A 40 15.23 -8.73 -8.71
C HIS A 40 14.70 -7.77 -9.79
N PRO A 41 15.53 -7.40 -10.79
CA PRO A 41 15.14 -6.43 -11.82
C PRO A 41 13.89 -6.85 -12.60
N GLU A 42 13.64 -8.16 -12.74
CA GLU A 42 12.47 -8.72 -13.42
C GLU A 42 11.13 -8.38 -12.75
N HIS A 43 11.13 -7.97 -11.49
CA HIS A 43 9.94 -7.56 -10.75
C HIS A 43 9.58 -6.09 -10.95
N TYR A 44 10.38 -5.34 -11.68
CA TYR A 44 10.20 -3.91 -11.93
C TYR A 44 9.97 -3.63 -13.41
N SER A 45 9.73 -2.37 -13.74
CA SER A 45 9.65 -1.92 -15.12
C SER A 45 10.89 -2.31 -15.95
N PRO A 46 10.68 -2.83 -17.19
CA PRO A 46 9.38 -3.01 -17.85
C PRO A 46 8.68 -4.36 -17.56
N GLN A 47 9.38 -5.37 -17.05
CA GLN A 47 8.86 -6.75 -17.09
C GLN A 47 7.74 -7.03 -16.10
N HIS A 48 7.81 -6.49 -14.88
CA HIS A 48 6.81 -6.69 -13.82
C HIS A 48 6.36 -8.16 -13.63
N ARG A 49 7.28 -9.13 -13.68
CA ARG A 49 6.96 -10.58 -13.70
C ARG A 49 5.95 -11.04 -12.64
N TRP A 50 5.95 -10.41 -11.47
CA TRP A 50 5.01 -10.73 -10.40
C TRP A 50 3.54 -10.44 -10.77
N ALA A 51 3.32 -9.45 -11.64
CA ALA A 51 2.00 -8.98 -12.06
C ALA A 51 1.31 -9.94 -13.04
N GLU A 52 2.02 -10.92 -13.61
CA GLU A 52 1.44 -11.97 -14.45
C GLU A 52 0.31 -12.73 -13.71
N LYS A 53 0.42 -12.84 -12.38
CA LYS A 53 -0.58 -13.51 -11.51
C LYS A 53 -1.89 -12.74 -11.41
N VAL A 54 -1.85 -11.43 -11.58
CA VAL A 54 -2.99 -10.51 -11.38
C VAL A 54 -3.38 -9.78 -12.67
N GLN A 55 -2.78 -10.14 -13.80
CA GLN A 55 -3.01 -9.47 -15.09
C GLN A 55 -4.46 -9.52 -15.55
N HIS A 56 -5.20 -10.53 -15.10
CA HIS A 56 -6.61 -10.72 -15.40
C HIS A 56 -7.47 -9.52 -14.96
N PHE A 57 -7.02 -8.67 -14.02
CA PHE A 57 -7.75 -7.45 -13.64
C PHE A 57 -7.80 -6.37 -14.72
N TRP A 58 -6.89 -6.40 -15.70
CA TRP A 58 -6.81 -5.39 -16.77
C TRP A 58 -6.75 -5.98 -18.18
N MET A 59 -6.92 -7.30 -18.30
CA MET A 59 -7.14 -7.89 -19.61
C MET A 59 -8.52 -7.49 -20.16
N PRO A 60 -8.67 -7.33 -21.48
CA PRO A 60 -9.98 -7.12 -22.09
C PRO A 60 -10.92 -8.27 -21.73
N THR A 61 -12.17 -7.95 -21.43
CA THR A 61 -13.24 -8.96 -21.44
C THR A 61 -13.58 -9.32 -22.89
N GLU A 62 -14.26 -10.45 -23.10
CA GLU A 62 -14.71 -10.87 -24.44
C GLU A 62 -15.58 -9.80 -25.13
N ASP A 63 -16.29 -8.99 -24.33
CA ASP A 63 -17.17 -7.90 -24.78
C ASP A 63 -16.44 -6.56 -25.02
N GLY A 64 -15.11 -6.51 -24.85
CA GLY A 64 -14.31 -5.29 -25.06
C GLY A 64 -14.53 -4.21 -23.99
N VAL A 65 -15.05 -4.57 -22.82
CA VAL A 65 -15.32 -3.63 -21.72
C VAL A 65 -14.03 -3.00 -21.21
N GLU A 66 -14.06 -1.69 -20.96
CA GLU A 66 -12.92 -0.94 -20.44
C GLU A 66 -12.56 -1.42 -19.03
N ALA A 67 -11.30 -1.80 -18.81
CA ALA A 67 -10.83 -2.44 -17.59
C ALA A 67 -11.33 -1.74 -16.31
N PHE A 68 -11.15 -0.41 -16.18
CA PHE A 68 -11.51 0.32 -14.95
C PHE A 68 -13.02 0.56 -14.75
N THR A 69 -13.85 0.12 -15.68
CA THR A 69 -15.33 0.11 -15.52
C THR A 69 -15.84 -1.22 -14.99
N LEU A 70 -14.97 -2.22 -14.81
CA LEU A 70 -15.36 -3.52 -14.28
C LEU A 70 -15.66 -3.45 -12.78
N PRO A 71 -16.60 -4.28 -12.27
CA PRO A 71 -17.03 -4.29 -10.87
C PRO A 71 -15.89 -4.25 -9.85
N HIS A 72 -14.82 -5.01 -10.09
CA HIS A 72 -13.69 -5.09 -9.17
C HIS A 72 -12.90 -3.76 -9.07
N TRP A 73 -12.80 -2.99 -10.14
CA TRP A 73 -12.16 -1.66 -10.08
C TRP A 73 -13.10 -0.61 -9.51
N ILE A 74 -14.40 -0.69 -9.79
CA ILE A 74 -15.40 0.16 -9.13
C ILE A 74 -15.34 -0.05 -7.62
N GLY A 75 -15.41 -1.31 -7.16
CA GLY A 75 -15.32 -1.67 -5.75
C GLY A 75 -14.02 -1.23 -5.08
N ALA A 76 -12.88 -1.43 -5.73
CA ALA A 76 -11.58 -1.02 -5.19
C ALA A 76 -11.48 0.51 -5.08
N ASN A 77 -11.97 1.25 -6.08
CA ASN A 77 -12.03 2.70 -6.03
C ASN A 77 -12.99 3.17 -4.94
N ASP A 78 -14.20 2.60 -4.84
CA ASP A 78 -15.18 2.94 -3.80
C ASP A 78 -14.63 2.72 -2.39
N PHE A 79 -13.86 1.64 -2.18
CA PHE A 79 -13.14 1.41 -0.94
C PHE A 79 -12.18 2.58 -0.64
N MET A 80 -11.33 2.96 -1.60
CA MET A 80 -10.34 4.02 -1.40
C MET A 80 -10.97 5.42 -1.23
N HIS A 81 -12.18 5.64 -1.74
CA HIS A 81 -12.91 6.90 -1.63
C HIS A 81 -13.84 6.97 -0.40
N ARG A 82 -13.84 5.96 0.49
CA ARG A 82 -14.67 5.99 1.70
C ARG A 82 -14.38 7.24 2.53
N PRO A 83 -15.40 7.93 3.08
CA PRO A 83 -15.23 9.15 3.88
C PRO A 83 -14.27 9.01 5.06
N TYR A 84 -14.09 7.79 5.55
CA TYR A 84 -13.10 7.46 6.57
C TYR A 84 -11.69 7.93 6.20
N PHE A 85 -11.27 7.72 4.95
CA PHE A 85 -9.93 8.08 4.46
C PHE A 85 -9.72 9.59 4.24
N GLN A 86 -10.79 10.39 4.34
CA GLN A 86 -10.76 11.85 4.22
C GLN A 86 -10.60 12.57 5.56
N ARG A 87 -10.63 11.85 6.69
CA ARG A 87 -10.64 12.45 8.04
C ARG A 87 -9.25 12.49 8.66
N ARG A 88 -8.61 13.67 8.68
CA ARG A 88 -7.25 13.88 9.20
C ARG A 88 -6.94 13.22 10.55
N TRP A 89 -7.80 13.37 11.55
CA TRP A 89 -7.56 12.83 12.91
C TRP A 89 -7.51 11.29 12.96
N ILE A 90 -8.30 10.62 12.14
CA ILE A 90 -8.31 9.14 12.05
C ILE A 90 -6.97 8.63 11.50
N LEU A 91 -6.41 9.40 10.59
CA LEU A 91 -5.17 9.07 9.90
C LEU A 91 -4.01 9.22 10.87
N GLU A 92 -4.02 10.25 11.72
CA GLU A 92 -3.07 10.40 12.82
C GLU A 92 -3.12 9.19 13.76
N GLU A 93 -4.29 8.67 14.13
CA GLU A 93 -4.39 7.45 14.95
C GLU A 93 -3.85 6.19 14.26
N ILE A 94 -4.12 6.04 12.96
CA ILE A 94 -3.62 4.90 12.15
C ILE A 94 -2.10 4.96 12.00
N ALA A 95 -1.52 6.15 11.85
CA ALA A 95 -0.07 6.33 11.75
C ALA A 95 0.66 5.84 13.02
N LEU A 96 0.00 5.92 14.17
CA LEU A 96 0.53 5.47 15.47
C LEU A 96 0.33 3.97 15.70
N ALA A 97 -0.51 3.31 14.89
CA ALA A 97 -0.86 1.94 15.10
C ALA A 97 0.25 1.00 14.62
N ARG A 98 0.76 0.15 15.52
CA ARG A 98 1.68 -0.94 15.15
C ARG A 98 1.09 -1.90 14.11
N PHE A 99 -0.23 -2.07 14.14
CA PHE A 99 -0.99 -2.93 13.22
C PHE A 99 -2.32 -2.25 12.89
N PRO A 100 -2.37 -1.40 11.85
CA PRO A 100 -3.61 -0.80 11.39
C PRO A 100 -4.36 -1.74 10.44
N ALA A 101 -5.67 -1.83 10.65
CA ALA A 101 -6.59 -2.56 9.79
C ALA A 101 -7.91 -1.80 9.66
N PHE A 102 -8.74 -2.19 8.70
CA PHE A 102 -10.02 -1.58 8.40
C PHE A 102 -11.08 -2.66 8.36
N LEU A 103 -12.24 -2.37 8.93
CA LEU A 103 -13.41 -3.25 8.91
C LEU A 103 -14.44 -2.65 7.95
N ILE A 104 -14.91 -3.44 6.99
CA ILE A 104 -15.97 -3.09 6.04
C ILE A 104 -17.00 -4.22 6.01
N GLY A 105 -18.22 -3.95 6.48
CA GLY A 105 -19.16 -5.02 6.80
C GLY A 105 -18.54 -5.99 7.81
N ASP A 106 -18.27 -7.21 7.36
CA ASP A 106 -17.65 -8.30 8.12
C ASP A 106 -16.20 -8.61 7.69
N ASP A 107 -15.67 -7.90 6.69
CA ASP A 107 -14.31 -8.12 6.18
C ASP A 107 -13.27 -7.19 6.81
N ILE A 108 -12.08 -7.76 7.05
CA ILE A 108 -10.91 -7.02 7.54
C ILE A 108 -9.90 -6.84 6.40
N VAL A 109 -9.52 -5.59 6.18
CA VAL A 109 -8.47 -5.20 5.23
C VAL A 109 -7.29 -4.64 6.02
N SER A 110 -6.10 -5.20 5.81
CA SER A 110 -4.88 -4.70 6.43
C SER A 110 -4.38 -3.43 5.75
N TRP A 111 -3.70 -2.56 6.50
CA TRP A 111 -3.03 -1.39 5.92
C TRP A 111 -1.98 -1.77 4.86
N LYS A 112 -1.33 -2.93 5.01
CA LYS A 112 -0.40 -3.47 4.02
C LYS A 112 -1.05 -3.63 2.64
N GLN A 113 -2.27 -4.17 2.58
CA GLN A 113 -3.00 -4.32 1.31
C GLN A 113 -3.28 -2.98 0.65
N VAL A 114 -3.67 -1.97 1.44
CA VAL A 114 -3.92 -0.60 0.95
C VAL A 114 -2.65 0.03 0.36
N LEU A 115 -1.53 -0.06 1.09
CA LEU A 115 -0.24 0.48 0.64
C LEU A 115 0.26 -0.22 -0.64
N ARG A 116 0.03 -1.52 -0.77
CA ARG A 116 0.46 -2.28 -1.95
C ARG A 116 -0.40 -2.02 -3.17
N LEU A 117 -1.71 -1.82 -3.00
CA LEU A 117 -2.56 -1.33 -4.08
C LEU A 117 -2.09 0.04 -4.57
N ASN A 118 -1.77 0.97 -3.66
CA ASN A 118 -1.25 2.27 -4.05
C ASN A 118 0.10 2.15 -4.79
N ARG A 119 1.06 1.39 -4.24
CA ARG A 119 2.35 1.14 -4.89
C ARG A 119 2.18 0.55 -6.30
N PHE A 120 1.25 -0.39 -6.46
CA PHE A 120 0.89 -0.93 -7.77
C PHE A 120 0.40 0.20 -8.71
N GLN A 121 -0.56 1.01 -8.29
CA GLN A 121 -1.09 2.09 -9.13
C GLN A 121 -0.02 3.12 -9.51
N GLU A 122 0.85 3.54 -8.58
CA GLU A 122 1.95 4.48 -8.87
C GLU A 122 2.96 3.90 -9.86
N GLU A 123 3.36 2.63 -9.70
CA GLU A 123 4.31 1.96 -10.59
C GLU A 123 3.77 1.92 -12.02
N PHE A 124 2.54 1.42 -12.19
CA PHE A 124 1.93 1.25 -13.51
C PHE A 124 1.48 2.57 -14.15
N ARG A 125 1.27 3.62 -13.35
CA ARG A 125 1.08 4.98 -13.85
C ARG A 125 2.39 5.57 -14.37
N SER A 126 3.48 5.42 -13.61
CA SER A 126 4.74 6.15 -13.81
C SER A 126 5.69 5.45 -14.79
N TYR A 127 5.69 4.13 -14.81
CA TYR A 127 6.69 3.35 -15.55
C TYR A 127 6.06 2.47 -16.63
N PRO A 128 6.80 2.19 -17.72
CA PRO A 128 6.32 1.29 -18.74
C PRO A 128 6.24 -0.15 -18.25
N SER A 129 5.29 -0.91 -18.80
CA SER A 129 5.15 -2.34 -18.50
C SER A 129 4.87 -3.13 -19.77
N ASP A 130 5.47 -4.31 -19.88
CA ASP A 130 5.19 -5.30 -20.92
C ASP A 130 3.82 -5.99 -20.71
N LEU A 131 3.29 -5.95 -19.47
CA LEU A 131 2.03 -6.60 -19.08
C LEU A 131 0.85 -5.63 -19.00
N PHE A 132 1.11 -4.35 -18.70
CA PHE A 132 0.06 -3.35 -18.51
C PHE A 132 -0.10 -2.45 -19.73
N PRO A 133 -1.26 -2.47 -20.41
CA PRO A 133 -1.49 -1.71 -21.63
C PRO A 133 -1.24 -0.20 -21.45
N PRO A 134 -0.43 0.45 -22.30
CA PRO A 134 -0.14 1.88 -22.19
C PRO A 134 -1.40 2.77 -22.18
N ARG A 135 -2.44 2.37 -22.92
CA ARG A 135 -3.73 3.09 -22.98
C ARG A 135 -4.45 3.20 -21.63
N LEU A 136 -4.19 2.26 -20.71
CA LEU A 136 -4.85 2.20 -19.41
C LEU A 136 -4.16 3.09 -18.35
N ARG A 137 -2.93 3.56 -18.59
CA ARG A 137 -2.18 4.34 -17.58
C ARG A 137 -2.88 5.62 -17.17
N ALA A 138 -3.45 6.33 -18.15
CA ALA A 138 -4.20 7.56 -17.91
C ALA A 138 -5.54 7.34 -17.20
N GLN A 139 -6.01 6.08 -17.13
CA GLN A 139 -7.27 5.71 -16.48
C GLN A 139 -7.07 5.23 -15.04
N ILE A 140 -5.81 5.02 -14.60
CA ILE A 140 -5.52 4.67 -13.21
C ILE A 140 -5.95 5.85 -12.33
N ALA A 141 -7.05 5.65 -11.60
CA ALA A 141 -7.62 6.67 -10.73
C ALA A 141 -6.56 7.22 -9.79
N ASP A 142 -6.47 8.56 -9.72
CA ASP A 142 -5.74 9.21 -8.64
C ASP A 142 -6.43 8.82 -7.35
N VAL A 143 -5.78 7.96 -6.60
CA VAL A 143 -6.27 7.64 -5.29
C VAL A 143 -6.05 8.90 -4.46
N PRO A 144 -7.08 9.45 -3.79
CA PRO A 144 -6.96 10.64 -2.97
C PRO A 144 -6.10 10.31 -1.73
N LEU A 145 -4.79 10.31 -1.95
CA LEU A 145 -3.74 9.87 -1.05
C LEU A 145 -2.90 11.04 -0.56
N GLY A 146 -3.40 12.28 -0.63
CA GLY A 146 -2.81 13.38 0.14
C GLY A 146 -2.63 12.99 1.61
N THR A 147 -3.54 12.16 2.11
CA THR A 147 -3.45 11.38 3.34
C THR A 147 -2.31 10.36 3.39
N VAL A 148 -2.14 9.47 2.41
CA VAL A 148 -1.07 8.45 2.45
C VAL A 148 0.32 9.05 2.32
N HIS A 149 0.50 10.12 1.55
CA HIS A 149 1.76 10.87 1.55
C HIS A 149 2.03 11.50 2.92
N ALA A 150 1.05 12.18 3.53
CA ALA A 150 1.20 12.72 4.88
C ALA A 150 1.46 11.63 5.94
N LEU A 151 0.87 10.44 5.77
CA LEU A 151 1.06 9.29 6.66
C LEU A 151 2.42 8.60 6.50
N LEU A 152 2.87 8.41 5.25
CA LEU A 152 4.20 7.88 4.97
C LEU A 152 5.28 8.84 5.48
N ASP A 153 5.06 10.15 5.35
CA ASP A 153 5.95 11.17 5.89
C ASP A 153 6.02 11.14 7.42
N GLU A 154 4.87 11.05 8.11
CA GLU A 154 4.83 10.96 9.57
C GLU A 154 5.42 9.63 10.09
N PHE A 155 5.13 8.51 9.41
CA PHE A 155 5.72 7.21 9.71
C PHE A 155 7.24 7.23 9.55
N ALA A 156 7.74 7.75 8.41
CA ALA A 156 9.18 7.90 8.16
C ALA A 156 9.84 8.88 9.14
N ARG A 157 9.16 9.94 9.56
CA ARG A 157 9.64 10.86 10.61
C ARG A 157 9.82 10.15 11.94
N ARG A 158 8.86 9.32 12.37
CA ARG A 158 8.95 8.58 13.64
C ARG A 158 9.98 7.48 13.63
N HIS A 159 10.05 6.69 12.56
CA HIS A 159 11.07 5.66 12.43
C HIS A 159 12.50 6.25 12.46
N ARG A 160 12.68 7.49 11.98
CA ARG A 160 13.93 8.24 12.15
C ARG A 160 14.19 8.63 13.62
N LEU A 161 13.18 9.13 14.32
CA LEU A 161 13.30 9.52 15.74
C LEU A 161 13.58 8.33 16.66
N GLU A 162 12.88 7.21 16.48
CA GLU A 162 13.10 5.98 17.24
C GLU A 162 14.51 5.42 17.00
N LYS A 163 15.00 5.47 15.75
CA LYS A 163 16.38 5.09 15.42
C LYS A 163 17.41 5.99 16.12
N ILE A 164 17.14 7.29 16.21
CA ILE A 164 18.00 8.25 16.92
C ILE A 164 17.99 7.97 18.44
N GLU A 165 16.82 7.73 19.05
CA GLU A 165 16.71 7.35 20.47
C GLU A 165 17.43 6.03 20.77
N ALA A 166 17.30 5.02 19.90
CA ALA A 166 18.00 3.75 20.03
C ALA A 166 19.54 3.93 19.96
N LEU A 167 20.03 4.79 19.07
CA LEU A 167 21.46 5.11 18.99
C LEU A 167 21.98 5.86 20.22
N ASN A 168 21.21 6.82 20.74
CA ASN A 168 21.56 7.63 21.91
C ASN A 168 21.54 6.83 23.22
N SER A 169 20.56 5.93 23.37
CA SER A 169 20.50 5.01 24.52
C SER A 169 21.66 4.01 24.52
N THR A 170 22.05 3.50 23.35
CA THR A 170 23.21 2.61 23.20
C THR A 170 24.54 3.32 23.53
N GLN A 171 24.69 4.60 23.16
CA GLN A 171 25.85 5.42 23.56
C GLN A 171 25.88 5.71 25.06
N SER A 172 24.72 5.97 25.68
CA SER A 172 24.61 6.26 27.12
C SER A 172 24.93 5.03 27.99
N SER A 173 24.59 3.83 27.52
CA SER A 173 24.99 2.57 28.17
C SER A 173 26.49 2.29 28.04
N ALA A 174 27.12 2.65 26.92
CA ALA A 174 28.58 2.52 26.74
C ALA A 174 29.39 3.49 27.62
N SER A 175 28.88 4.71 27.87
CA SER A 175 29.55 5.69 28.74
C SER A 175 29.46 5.35 30.24
N THR A 176 28.52 4.50 30.65
CA THR A 176 28.34 4.14 32.08
C THR A 176 29.25 2.99 32.52
N GLN A 177 29.82 2.20 31.59
CA GLN A 177 30.77 1.12 31.90
C GLN A 177 32.25 1.59 32.02
N GLY A 178 32.53 2.88 31.81
CA GLY A 178 33.91 3.41 31.80
C GLY A 178 34.40 4.02 33.12
N THR A 179 33.60 4.03 34.20
CA THR A 179 33.95 4.72 35.46
C THR A 179 33.76 3.82 36.68
N SER A 180 34.61 2.81 36.82
CA SER A 180 34.90 2.16 38.11
C SER A 180 36.20 1.37 38.02
N ILE A 181 37.33 2.05 38.20
CA ILE A 181 38.56 1.43 38.71
C ILE A 181 39.14 2.42 39.72
N ASN A 182 39.00 2.08 41.00
CA ASN A 182 39.85 2.56 42.09
C ASN A 182 41.01 1.57 42.24
#